data_AF-A0A2I0WQB6-F1
#
_entry.id   AF-A0A2I0WQB6-F1
#
_cell.length_a   1.000
_cell.length_b   1.000
_cell.length_c   1.000
_cell.angle_alpha   90.00
_cell.angle_beta   90.00
_cell.angle_gamma   90.00
#
_symmetry.space_group_name_H-M   'P 1'
#
loop_
_entity.id
_entity.type
_entity.pdbx_description
1 polymer ?
#
loop_
_entity_poly.entity_id
_entity_poly.type
_entity_poly.pdbx_seq_one_letter_code
_entity_poly.pdbx_strand_id
1 'polypeptide(L)' 'MVDPDLDSGFVYNEQGFVDILRSTFFDINTEIDNSTEEYLDQIIFSLSESIEEKLANVQWQITSVPRRG' A
#
# COMPACT_ATOMS: atom_id res chain seq x y z
N MET A 1 17.84 -7.40 1.24
CA MET A 1 17.56 -7.43 -0.21
C MET A 1 16.05 -7.40 -0.32
N VAL A 2 15.48 -6.33 -0.87
CA VAL A 2 14.03 -6.25 -1.15
C VAL A 2 13.76 -7.18 -2.32
N ASP A 3 12.82 -8.09 -2.14
CA ASP A 3 12.31 -8.97 -3.20
C ASP A 3 11.85 -8.10 -4.40
N PRO A 4 12.44 -8.28 -5.59
CA PRO A 4 12.19 -7.41 -6.74
C PRO A 4 10.93 -7.78 -7.54
N ASP A 5 10.15 -8.79 -7.12
CA ASP A 5 9.11 -9.44 -7.95
C ASP A 5 7.67 -9.24 -7.45
N LEU A 6 7.40 -8.22 -6.63
CA LEU A 6 6.02 -7.77 -6.42
C LEU A 6 5.89 -6.36 -6.98
N ASP A 7 5.70 -6.29 -8.30
CA ASP A 7 5.22 -5.08 -9.01
C ASP A 7 3.79 -4.78 -8.53
N SER A 8 3.72 -4.33 -7.29
CA SER A 8 2.50 -4.03 -6.54
C SER A 8 1.95 -2.65 -6.90
N GLY A 9 2.50 -2.01 -7.95
CA GLY A 9 2.11 -0.68 -8.40
C GLY A 9 2.54 0.45 -7.46
N PHE A 10 3.08 0.15 -6.28
CA PHE A 10 3.52 1.13 -5.30
C PHE A 10 4.80 1.84 -5.72
N VAL A 11 4.73 3.18 -5.78
CA VAL A 11 5.91 4.03 -5.87
C VAL A 11 6.29 4.51 -4.48
N TYR A 12 7.58 4.48 -4.14
CA TYR A 12 8.07 4.95 -2.85
C TYR A 12 8.81 6.28 -3.00
N ASN A 13 8.60 7.19 -2.06
CA ASN A 13 9.37 8.43 -1.98
C ASN A 13 10.75 8.17 -1.35
N GLU A 14 11.58 9.21 -1.28
CA GLU A 14 12.95 9.12 -0.73
C GLU A 14 12.99 8.72 0.75
N GLN A 15 11.89 8.87 1.47
CA GLN A 15 11.74 8.47 2.88
C GLN A 15 11.20 7.03 3.03
N GLY A 16 10.92 6.33 1.93
CA GLY A 16 10.38 4.98 1.92
C GLY A 16 8.88 4.89 2.20
N PHE A 17 8.15 6.00 2.17
CA PHE A 17 6.68 5.99 2.21
C PHE A 17 6.10 5.80 0.83
N VAL A 18 4.91 5.20 0.77
CA VAL A 18 4.15 5.06 -0.48
C VAL A 18 3.74 6.45 -0.96
N ASP A 19 4.20 6.81 -2.17
CA ASP A 19 3.77 7.98 -2.91
C ASP A 19 2.56 7.61 -3.76
N ILE A 20 1.36 7.76 -3.17
CA ILE A 20 0.10 7.40 -3.80
C ILE A 20 -0.08 8.14 -5.13
N LEU A 21 0.27 9.43 -5.19
CA LEU A 21 0.07 10.27 -6.39
C LEU A 21 0.89 9.81 -7.60
N ARG A 22 2.01 9.13 -7.35
CA ARG A 22 2.90 8.59 -8.40
C ARG A 22 2.69 7.11 -8.63
N SER A 23 1.87 6.47 -7.82
CA SER A 23 1.53 5.06 -7.89
C SER A 23 0.37 4.83 -8.87
N THR A 24 0.28 3.61 -9.40
CA THR A 24 -0.84 3.18 -10.25
C THR A 24 -2.20 3.21 -9.54
N PHE A 25 -2.23 3.33 -8.21
CA PHE A 25 -3.48 3.51 -7.46
C PHE A 25 -4.11 4.90 -7.66
N PHE A 26 -3.34 5.91 -8.10
CA PHE A 26 -3.88 7.22 -8.40
C PHE A 26 -4.40 7.29 -9.84
N ASP A 27 -5.52 6.60 -10.07
CA ASP A 27 -6.23 6.58 -11.35
C ASP A 27 -7.65 7.13 -11.16
N ILE A 28 -7.82 8.42 -11.44
CA ILE A 28 -9.12 9.09 -11.33
C ILE A 28 -9.92 8.75 -12.58
N ASN A 29 -10.96 7.93 -12.42
CA ASN A 29 -11.86 7.60 -13.49
C ASN A 29 -13.06 8.54 -13.46
N THR A 30 -13.01 9.63 -14.22
CA THR A 30 -14.09 10.63 -14.27
C THR A 30 -15.44 10.10 -14.79
N GLU A 31 -15.50 8.88 -15.33
CA GLU A 31 -16.77 8.23 -15.71
C GLU A 31 -17.43 7.46 -14.55
N ILE A 32 -16.66 7.09 -13.52
CA ILE A 32 -17.11 6.28 -12.38
C ILE A 32 -17.08 7.10 -11.09
N ASP A 33 -16.04 7.90 -10.90
CA ASP A 33 -15.79 8.75 -9.73
C ASP A 33 -16.54 10.08 -9.87
N ASN A 34 -17.83 10.09 -9.57
CA ASN A 34 -18.64 11.31 -9.63
C ASN A 34 -18.34 12.25 -8.47
N SER A 35 -17.66 11.76 -7.43
CA SER A 35 -17.20 12.53 -6.28
C SER A 35 -15.88 12.02 -5.73
N THR A 36 -15.19 12.90 -4.97
CA THR A 36 -13.98 12.52 -4.25
C THR A 36 -14.22 11.37 -3.26
N GLU A 37 -15.41 11.27 -2.66
CA GLU A 37 -15.75 10.16 -1.77
C GLU A 37 -15.81 8.83 -2.52
N GLU A 38 -16.45 8.77 -3.68
CA GLU A 38 -16.54 7.55 -4.50
C GLU A 38 -15.14 7.07 -4.95
N TYR A 39 -14.29 8.00 -5.36
CA TYR A 39 -12.89 7.71 -5.67
C TYR A 39 -12.13 7.16 -4.45
N LEU A 40 -12.35 7.75 -3.26
CA LEU A 40 -11.71 7.28 -2.04
C LEU A 40 -12.19 5.87 -1.67
N ASP A 41 -13.46 5.55 -1.84
CA ASP A 41 -13.98 4.19 -1.61
C ASP A 41 -13.33 3.17 -2.55
N GLN A 42 -13.20 3.51 -3.85
CA GLN A 42 -12.58 2.63 -4.84
C GLN A 42 -11.09 2.42 -4.61
N ILE A 43 -10.34 3.49 -4.30
CA ILE A 43 -8.90 3.40 -4.06
C ILE A 43 -8.62 2.67 -2.74
N ILE A 44 -9.44 2.86 -1.69
CA ILE A 44 -9.29 2.14 -0.41
C ILE A 44 -9.46 0.65 -0.62
N PHE A 45 -10.45 0.24 -1.41
CA PHE A 45 -10.68 -1.17 -1.74
C PHE A 45 -9.44 -1.78 -2.42
N SER A 46 -8.94 -1.13 -3.48
CA SER A 46 -7.79 -1.61 -4.27
C SER A 46 -6.48 -1.61 -3.46
N LEU A 47 -6.26 -0.57 -2.66
CA LEU A 47 -5.10 -0.45 -1.78
C LEU A 47 -5.09 -1.53 -0.70
N SER A 48 -6.25 -1.83 -0.11
CA SER A 48 -6.35 -2.82 0.97
C SER A 48 -5.92 -4.20 0.48
N GLU A 49 -6.41 -4.63 -0.69
CA GLU A 49 -6.03 -5.91 -1.30
C GLU A 49 -4.52 -6.00 -1.54
N SER A 50 -3.93 -4.94 -2.11
CA SER A 50 -2.49 -4.91 -2.41
C SER A 50 -1.61 -4.85 -1.16
N ILE A 51 -2.08 -4.19 -0.09
CA ILE A 51 -1.40 -4.19 1.22
C ILE A 51 -1.46 -5.58 1.85
N GLU A 52 -2.62 -6.24 1.82
CA GLU A 52 -2.80 -7.58 2.38
C GLU A 52 -1.90 -8.60 1.67
N GLU A 53 -1.82 -8.59 0.34
CA GLU A 53 -0.90 -9.43 -0.42
C GLU A 53 0.55 -9.19 0.01
N LYS A 54 0.93 -7.91 0.14
CA LYS A 54 2.28 -7.55 0.56
C LYS A 54 2.59 -8.01 1.99
N LEU A 55 1.64 -7.88 2.91
CA LEU A 55 1.77 -8.33 4.29
C LEU A 55 1.76 -9.85 4.42
N ALA A 56 1.05 -10.57 3.55
CA ALA A 56 1.09 -12.03 3.48
C ALA A 56 2.49 -12.53 3.09
N ASN A 57 3.21 -11.75 2.27
CA ASN A 57 4.57 -12.06 1.85
C ASN A 57 5.64 -11.55 2.84
N VAL A 58 5.26 -10.79 3.87
CA VAL A 58 6.17 -10.36 4.94
C VAL A 58 6.30 -11.47 5.97
N GLN A 59 7.53 -11.91 6.21
CA GLN A 59 7.82 -12.82 7.32
C GLN A 59 7.69 -12.06 8.66
N TRP A 60 6.58 -12.29 9.35
CA TRP A 60 6.33 -11.70 10.66
C TRP A 60 7.36 -12.18 11.69
N GLN A 61 8.11 -11.25 12.29
CA GLN A 61 9.00 -11.53 13.41
C GLN A 61 8.40 -10.98 14.71
N ILE A 62 8.11 -11.86 15.67
CA ILE A 62 7.72 -11.45 17.01
C ILE A 62 8.99 -11.12 17.80
N THR A 63 9.29 -9.84 17.98
CA THR A 63 10.38 -9.38 18.85
C THR A 63 9.88 -9.20 20.28
N SER A 64 10.17 -10.15 21.17
CA SER A 64 10.02 -9.94 22.61
C SER A 64 11.26 -9.22 23.16
N VAL A 65 11.14 -7.95 23.51
CA VAL A 65 12.19 -7.26 24.28
C VAL A 65 11.97 -7.59 25.76
N PRO A 66 12.92 -8.25 26.46
CA PRO A 66 12.77 -8.47 27.89
C PRO A 66 12.77 -7.10 28.61
N ARG A 67 11.69 -6.80 29.35
CA ARG A 67 11.69 -5.65 30.26
C ARG A 67 12.74 -5.94 31.33
N ARG A 68 13.83 -5.16 31.35
CA ARG A 68 14.77 -5.15 32.49
C ARG A 68 14.01 -4.65 33.71
N GLY A 69 13.90 -5.51 34.73
CA GLY A 69 13.41 -5.17 36.06
C GLY A 69 14.43 -4.37 36.86
#